data_AF-A0A537S7D5-F1
#
_entry.id   AF-A0A537S7D5-F1
#
_cell.length_a   1.000
_cell.length_b   1.000
_cell.length_c   1.000
_cell.angle_alpha   90.00
_cell.angle_beta   90.00
_cell.angle_gamma   90.00
#
_symmetry.space_group_name_H-M   'P 1'
#
loop_
_entity.id
_entity.type
_entity.pdbx_description
1 polymer ?
#
loop_
_entity_poly.entity_id
_entity_poly.type
_entity_poly.pdbx_seq_one_letter_code
_entity_poly.pdbx_strand_id
1 'polypeptide(L)'
;MVTISALCSDFTPNSENLSAIASICRRLDGIPLAIDLAATRVASLGLQQVAADLDDRLGVLTSGRRTALPRHQTLRATLDWSHELLSEPERLVMRRLAVFAGDFTAEAASVVTSDGGISAPDVVRSLANLVSKSLLSVEIGGAITYHRLHETTRAYALEKLAESGEFEQVAPRHAEYYRSLFERAEMELETVPTPAWLARYGRQLGQVRAALDWAFSPTGAAEVGVALTVAAVPLWVLLSLMEECRGRLERALSGPVESRAIVCGAWLRGLSDEGLLPRDVSRVDNRASDCGKSRRCGLSPASALGLV
;
A
#
# COMPACT_ATOMS: atom_id res chain seq x y z
N MET A 1 32.65 13.02 -2.43
CA MET A 1 33.12 12.04 -3.42
C MET A 1 33.73 10.89 -2.63
N VAL A 2 32.98 9.80 -2.43
CA VAL A 2 33.44 8.65 -1.64
C VAL A 2 34.10 7.67 -2.60
N THR A 3 35.39 7.41 -2.41
CA THR A 3 36.16 6.46 -3.22
C THR A 3 35.99 5.07 -2.62
N ILE A 4 35.36 4.15 -3.34
CA ILE A 4 35.24 2.73 -2.97
C ILE A 4 36.51 2.03 -3.47
N SER A 5 37.33 1.45 -2.58
CA SER A 5 38.43 0.57 -2.98
C SER A 5 38.02 -0.90 -2.86
N ALA A 6 38.40 -1.70 -3.85
CA ALA A 6 38.17 -3.14 -3.85
C ALA A 6 39.19 -3.83 -2.92
N LEU A 7 38.71 -4.76 -2.08
CA LEU A 7 39.53 -5.59 -1.19
C LEU A 7 40.12 -6.84 -1.87
N CYS A 8 39.82 -7.09 -3.14
CA CYS A 8 40.40 -8.17 -3.94
C CYS A 8 40.79 -7.64 -5.33
N SER A 9 42.08 -7.66 -5.66
CA SER A 9 42.64 -7.19 -6.93
C SER A 9 42.28 -8.05 -8.15
N ASP A 10 41.63 -9.20 -7.95
CA ASP A 10 41.49 -10.24 -8.97
C ASP A 10 40.02 -10.49 -9.38
N PHE A 11 39.07 -9.66 -8.92
CA PHE A 11 37.66 -9.81 -9.27
C PHE A 11 37.38 -9.13 -10.63
N THR A 12 37.19 -9.93 -11.68
CA THR A 12 36.69 -9.46 -12.97
C THR A 12 35.17 -9.70 -13.07
N PRO A 13 34.33 -8.66 -12.93
CA PRO A 13 32.88 -8.85 -12.98
C PRO A 13 32.43 -9.25 -14.39
N ASN A 14 31.75 -10.39 -14.50
CA ASN A 14 30.96 -10.74 -15.69
C ASN A 14 29.53 -10.16 -15.57
N SER A 15 28.75 -10.22 -16.65
CA SER A 15 27.39 -9.64 -16.70
C SER A 15 26.44 -10.24 -15.65
N GLU A 16 26.57 -11.53 -15.35
CA GLU A 16 25.78 -12.23 -14.33
C GLU A 16 26.13 -11.77 -12.91
N ASN A 17 27.42 -11.55 -12.63
CA ASN A 17 27.90 -11.01 -11.35
C ASN A 17 27.41 -9.58 -11.13
N LEU A 18 27.39 -8.74 -12.16
CA LEU A 18 26.88 -7.37 -12.06
C LEU A 18 25.37 -7.32 -11.78
N SER A 19 24.60 -8.21 -12.40
CA SER A 19 23.17 -8.37 -12.13
C SER A 19 22.91 -8.74 -10.66
N ALA A 20 23.65 -9.72 -10.15
CA ALA A 20 23.52 -10.16 -8.77
C ALA A 20 23.98 -9.09 -7.76
N ILE A 21 25.09 -8.39 -8.01
CA ILE A 21 25.54 -7.26 -7.19
C ILE A 21 24.50 -6.14 -7.18
N ALA A 22 23.97 -5.76 -8.34
CA ALA A 22 22.94 -4.73 -8.42
C ALA A 22 21.66 -5.15 -7.70
N SER A 23 21.26 -6.42 -7.78
CA SER A 23 20.15 -6.97 -7.02
C SER A 23 20.40 -6.86 -5.51
N ILE A 24 21.57 -7.30 -5.02
CA ILE A 24 21.95 -7.22 -3.62
C ILE A 24 21.97 -5.76 -3.13
N CYS A 25 22.62 -4.85 -3.85
CA CYS A 25 22.68 -3.44 -3.46
C CYS A 25 21.30 -2.77 -3.45
N ARG A 26 20.42 -3.10 -4.41
CA ARG A 26 19.02 -2.62 -4.42
C ARG A 26 18.24 -3.15 -3.21
N ARG A 27 18.41 -4.42 -2.86
CA ARG A 27 17.71 -5.05 -1.74
C ARG A 27 18.22 -4.61 -0.37
N LEU A 28 19.47 -4.12 -0.33
CA LEU A 28 20.09 -3.52 0.85
C LEU A 28 19.95 -1.99 0.83
N ASP A 29 19.11 -1.44 -0.05
CA ASP A 29 18.77 -0.03 -0.19
C ASP A 29 19.98 0.91 -0.33
N GLY A 30 21.13 0.40 -0.78
CA GLY A 30 22.36 1.18 -0.85
C GLY A 30 22.97 1.55 0.51
N ILE A 31 22.48 0.98 1.63
CA ILE A 31 22.97 1.30 2.98
C ILE A 31 24.44 0.84 3.10
N PRO A 32 25.41 1.74 3.31
CA PRO A 32 26.84 1.39 3.26
C PRO A 32 27.22 0.25 4.21
N LEU A 33 26.71 0.31 5.45
CA LEU A 33 26.97 -0.71 6.45
C LEU A 33 26.37 -2.09 6.08
N ALA A 34 25.19 -2.10 5.45
CA ALA A 34 24.55 -3.33 5.01
C ALA A 34 25.34 -3.97 3.84
N ILE A 35 25.86 -3.12 2.95
CA ILE A 35 26.72 -3.54 1.84
C ILE A 35 28.04 -4.12 2.37
N ASP A 36 28.68 -3.49 3.35
CA ASP A 36 29.92 -4.01 3.96
C ASP A 36 29.71 -5.41 4.59
N LEU A 37 28.59 -5.59 5.29
CA LEU A 37 28.22 -6.87 5.89
C LEU A 37 27.84 -7.94 4.85
N ALA A 38 27.32 -7.54 3.69
CA ALA A 38 27.05 -8.46 2.59
C ALA A 38 28.36 -8.85 1.87
N ALA A 39 29.24 -7.89 1.62
CA ALA A 39 30.53 -8.11 0.96
C ALA A 39 31.41 -9.10 1.73
N THR A 40 31.45 -8.99 3.06
CA THR A 40 32.17 -9.95 3.93
C THR A 40 31.61 -11.38 3.85
N ARG A 41 30.31 -11.53 3.57
CA ARG A 41 29.68 -12.86 3.36
C ARG A 41 29.88 -13.42 1.96
N VAL A 42 30.01 -12.58 0.94
CA VAL A 42 30.32 -13.03 -0.42
C VAL A 42 31.65 -13.80 -0.44
N ALA A 43 32.63 -13.36 0.35
CA ALA A 43 33.92 -14.03 0.49
C ALA A 43 33.83 -15.44 1.09
N SER A 44 32.76 -15.76 1.84
CA SER A 44 32.58 -17.06 2.52
C SER A 44 31.51 -17.94 1.89
N LEU A 45 30.48 -17.37 1.28
CA LEU A 45 29.29 -18.08 0.78
C LEU A 45 29.10 -17.97 -0.73
N GLY A 46 29.79 -17.04 -1.40
CA GLY A 46 29.60 -16.75 -2.81
C GLY A 46 28.40 -15.83 -3.09
N LEU A 47 28.49 -15.11 -4.21
CA LEU A 47 27.59 -14.01 -4.57
C LEU A 47 26.13 -14.45 -4.77
N GLN A 48 25.91 -15.57 -5.47
CA GLN A 48 24.57 -16.08 -5.76
C GLN A 48 23.87 -16.60 -4.51
N GLN A 49 24.61 -17.23 -3.60
CA GLN A 49 24.07 -17.71 -2.33
C GLN A 49 23.68 -16.54 -1.42
N VAL A 50 24.47 -15.47 -1.37
CA VAL A 50 24.12 -14.25 -0.62
C VAL A 50 22.86 -13.59 -1.19
N ALA A 51 22.68 -13.59 -2.53
CA ALA A 51 21.47 -13.07 -3.17
C ALA A 51 20.24 -13.91 -2.79
N ALA A 52 20.32 -15.25 -2.86
CA ALA A 52 19.23 -16.15 -2.51
C ALA A 52 18.89 -16.12 -1.01
N ASP A 53 19.90 -16.02 -0.14
CA ASP A 53 19.71 -15.91 1.31
C ASP A 53 18.93 -14.64 1.69
N LEU A 54 19.08 -13.56 0.93
CA LEU A 54 18.29 -12.34 1.13
C LEU A 54 16.81 -12.53 0.72
N ASP A 55 16.50 -13.44 -0.21
CA ASP A 55 15.12 -13.78 -0.60
C ASP A 55 14.42 -14.54 0.51
N ASP A 56 15.10 -15.55 1.05
CA ASP A 56 14.53 -16.46 2.04
C ASP A 56 14.32 -15.78 3.41
N ARG A 57 15.21 -14.85 3.78
CA ARG A 57 15.17 -14.17 5.08
C ARG A 57 14.03 -13.15 5.23
N LEU A 58 13.49 -12.60 4.13
CA LEU A 58 12.31 -11.74 4.16
C LEU A 58 11.01 -12.54 4.32
N GLY A 59 10.96 -13.76 3.76
CA GLY A 59 9.87 -14.72 3.96
C GLY A 59 9.83 -15.30 5.38
N VAL A 60 10.99 -15.45 6.02
CA VAL A 60 11.09 -15.92 7.42
C VAL A 60 10.76 -14.81 8.44
N LEU A 61 10.96 -13.53 8.11
CA LEU A 61 10.60 -12.41 8.99
C LEU A 61 9.09 -12.17 9.12
N THR A 62 8.28 -12.69 8.18
CA THR A 62 6.82 -12.65 8.25
C THR A 62 6.22 -13.85 9.00
N SER A 63 7.03 -14.86 9.36
CA SER A 63 6.55 -16.10 9.98
C SER A 63 7.34 -16.48 11.25
N GLY A 64 6.87 -16.02 12.41
CA GLY A 64 6.98 -16.78 13.67
C GLY A 64 8.02 -16.35 14.73
N ARG A 65 7.51 -16.05 15.93
CA ARG A 65 8.25 -15.85 17.19
C ARG A 65 9.02 -17.11 17.64
N ARG A 66 10.13 -16.86 18.35
CA ARG A 66 10.94 -17.72 19.26
C ARG A 66 12.14 -18.53 18.74
N THR A 67 12.45 -18.55 17.44
CA THR A 67 13.68 -19.20 16.91
C THR A 67 14.53 -18.28 16.02
N ALA A 68 14.51 -16.98 16.27
CA ALA A 68 15.26 -16.02 15.47
C ALA A 68 16.78 -16.28 15.58
N LEU A 69 17.44 -16.56 14.45
CA LEU A 69 18.88 -16.77 14.36
C LEU A 69 19.68 -15.62 15.02
N PRO A 70 20.90 -15.86 15.56
CA PRO A 70 21.68 -14.86 16.30
C PRO A 70 21.81 -13.48 15.62
N ARG A 71 21.87 -13.46 14.28
CA ARG A 71 21.91 -12.25 13.44
C ARG A 71 20.64 -11.39 13.48
N HIS A 72 19.46 -12.00 13.66
CA HIS A 72 18.20 -11.28 13.80
C HIS A 72 18.02 -10.68 15.20
N GLN A 73 18.65 -11.28 16.22
CA GLN A 73 18.70 -10.68 17.55
C GLN A 73 19.48 -9.38 17.55
N THR A 74 20.61 -9.31 16.83
CA THR A 74 21.40 -8.07 16.74
C THR A 74 20.64 -6.95 16.02
N LEU A 75 20.03 -7.22 14.86
CA LEU A 75 19.24 -6.22 14.13
C LEU A 75 18.02 -5.75 14.95
N ARG A 76 17.29 -6.68 15.58
CA ARG A 76 16.16 -6.34 16.42
C ARG A 76 16.59 -5.52 17.63
N ALA A 77 17.68 -5.90 18.30
CA ALA A 77 18.22 -5.15 19.43
C ALA A 77 18.66 -3.73 19.02
N THR A 78 19.23 -3.57 17.81
CA THR A 78 19.52 -2.24 17.26
C THR A 78 18.25 -1.43 17.05
N LEU A 79 17.19 -2.02 16.48
CA LEU A 79 15.91 -1.33 16.30
C LEU A 79 15.23 -1.01 17.63
N ASP A 80 15.28 -1.90 18.62
CA ASP A 80 14.80 -1.66 19.97
C ASP A 80 15.52 -0.46 20.60
N TRP A 81 16.85 -0.41 20.51
CA TRP A 81 17.63 0.73 20.98
C TRP A 81 17.30 2.03 20.24
N SER A 82 17.22 2.00 18.91
CA SER A 82 16.81 3.16 18.11
C SER A 82 15.41 3.65 18.47
N HIS A 83 14.47 2.73 18.72
CA HIS A 83 13.12 3.04 19.16
C HIS A 83 13.09 3.61 20.59
N GLU A 84 13.92 3.08 21.50
CA GLU A 84 14.05 3.61 22.87
C GLU A 84 14.63 5.04 22.90
N LEU A 85 15.41 5.44 21.91
CA LEU A 85 15.91 6.81 21.78
C LEU A 85 14.89 7.80 21.19
N LEU A 86 13.77 7.31 20.68
CA LEU A 86 12.69 8.17 20.20
C LEU A 86 11.91 8.77 21.37
N SER A 87 11.52 10.03 21.20
CA SER A 87 10.52 10.67 22.05
C SER A 87 9.16 10.02 21.86
N GLU A 88 8.25 10.18 22.82
CA GLU A 88 6.93 9.54 22.76
C GLU A 88 6.13 9.88 21.48
N PRO A 89 6.07 11.15 21.00
CA PRO A 89 5.40 11.46 19.75
C PRO A 89 6.03 10.75 18.54
N GLU A 90 7.35 10.64 18.49
CA GLU A 90 8.06 9.96 17.39
C GLU A 90 7.80 8.45 17.40
N ARG A 91 7.78 7.82 18.59
CA ARG A 91 7.44 6.39 18.72
C ARG A 91 6.02 6.13 18.24
N LEU A 92 5.08 6.97 18.68
CA LEU A 92 3.68 6.87 18.28
C LEU A 92 3.53 7.00 16.75
N VAL A 93 4.12 8.04 16.15
CA VAL A 93 4.06 8.25 14.69
C VAL A 93 4.70 7.08 13.96
N MET A 94 5.90 6.63 14.37
CA MET A 94 6.57 5.51 13.73
C MET A 94 5.71 4.24 13.74
N ARG A 95 5.07 3.90 14.87
CA ARG A 95 4.15 2.75 14.96
C ARG A 95 2.98 2.90 13.99
N ARG A 96 2.32 4.06 13.98
CA ARG A 96 1.13 4.27 13.14
C ARG A 96 1.45 4.31 11.65
N LEU A 97 2.62 4.82 11.28
CA LEU A 97 3.09 4.82 9.89
C LEU A 97 3.27 3.41 9.33
N ALA A 98 3.38 2.39 10.17
CA ALA A 98 3.54 1.00 9.73
C ALA A 98 2.35 0.47 8.90
N VAL A 99 1.18 1.11 9.01
CA VAL A 99 0.00 0.81 8.18
C VAL A 99 0.25 1.05 6.70
N PHE A 100 1.13 2.00 6.36
CA PHE A 100 1.44 2.33 4.97
C PHE A 100 2.26 1.21 4.33
N ALA A 101 1.79 0.71 3.21
CA ALA A 101 2.46 -0.32 2.41
C ALA A 101 3.23 0.35 1.25
N GLY A 102 4.36 0.98 1.59
CA GLY A 102 5.22 1.69 0.64
C GLY A 102 5.26 3.19 0.89
N ASP A 103 5.34 3.96 -0.20
CA ASP A 103 5.45 5.43 -0.16
C ASP A 103 4.17 6.08 0.33
N PHE A 104 4.31 7.16 1.09
CA PHE A 104 3.20 8.01 1.53
C PHE A 104 3.64 9.48 1.58
N THR A 105 2.69 10.39 1.47
CA THR A 105 2.95 11.83 1.59
C THR A 105 2.85 12.28 3.05
N ALA A 106 3.44 13.44 3.38
CA ALA A 106 3.27 14.04 4.70
C ALA A 106 1.79 14.36 5.01
N GLU A 107 1.00 14.67 3.98
CA GLU A 107 -0.45 14.85 4.08
C GLU A 107 -1.15 13.54 4.49
N ALA A 108 -0.87 12.44 3.79
CA ALA A 108 -1.43 11.13 4.11
C ALA A 108 -1.05 10.71 5.55
N ALA A 109 0.23 10.85 5.91
CA ALA A 109 0.71 10.58 7.26
C ALA A 109 -0.05 11.42 8.30
N SER A 110 -0.25 12.72 8.05
CA SER A 110 -0.97 13.60 8.97
C SER A 110 -2.41 13.14 9.16
N VAL A 111 -3.15 12.88 8.09
CA VAL A 111 -4.55 12.45 8.19
C VAL A 111 -4.69 11.10 8.90
N VAL A 112 -3.81 10.14 8.58
CA VAL A 112 -3.92 8.77 9.09
C VAL A 112 -3.42 8.64 10.53
N THR A 113 -2.43 9.43 10.93
CA THR A 113 -1.76 9.27 12.23
C THR A 113 -2.11 10.32 13.27
N SER A 114 -2.74 11.45 12.89
CA SER A 114 -3.18 12.48 13.84
C SER A 114 -4.45 12.06 14.57
N ASP A 115 -4.28 11.47 15.75
CA ASP A 115 -5.35 11.14 16.70
C ASP A 115 -4.77 10.83 18.09
N GLY A 116 -5.59 10.74 19.13
CA GLY A 116 -5.15 10.24 20.43
C GLY A 116 -4.09 11.12 21.10
N GLY A 117 -4.18 12.43 20.89
CA GLY A 117 -3.30 13.42 21.52
C GLY A 117 -2.12 13.90 20.67
N ILE A 118 -1.97 13.44 19.43
CA ILE A 118 -0.97 13.98 18.49
C ILE A 118 -1.62 14.86 17.42
N SER A 119 -1.10 16.07 17.26
CA SER A 119 -1.57 17.01 16.23
C SER A 119 -0.88 16.77 14.88
N ALA A 120 -1.51 17.16 13.77
CA ALA A 120 -0.87 17.09 12.45
C ALA A 120 0.50 17.81 12.38
N PRO A 121 0.71 19.01 12.98
CA PRO A 121 2.03 19.62 13.09
C PRO A 121 3.07 18.75 13.82
N ASP A 122 2.66 18.02 14.86
CA ASP A 122 3.55 17.12 15.59
C ASP A 122 3.89 15.87 14.77
N VAL A 123 2.96 15.38 13.95
CA VAL A 123 3.24 14.33 12.96
C VAL A 123 4.32 14.79 11.98
N VAL A 124 4.15 15.97 11.38
CA VAL A 124 5.13 16.53 10.43
C VAL A 124 6.51 16.71 11.08
N ARG A 125 6.56 17.20 12.32
CA ARG A 125 7.82 17.32 13.08
C ARG A 125 8.45 15.94 13.33
N SER A 126 7.63 14.95 13.67
CA SER A 126 8.09 13.58 13.88
C SER A 126 8.62 12.94 12.60
N LEU A 127 8.00 13.18 11.44
CA LEU A 127 8.53 12.75 10.15
C LEU A 127 9.94 13.30 9.91
N ALA A 128 10.16 14.60 10.12
CA ALA A 128 11.46 15.22 9.96
C ALA A 128 12.52 14.61 10.89
N ASN A 129 12.16 14.35 12.15
CA ASN A 129 13.06 13.73 13.12
C ASN A 129 13.35 12.26 12.81
N LEU A 130 12.37 11.50 12.33
CA LEU A 130 12.56 10.11 11.92
C LEU A 130 13.47 10.02 10.68
N VAL A 131 13.37 10.98 9.76
CA VAL A 131 14.30 11.12 8.62
C VAL A 131 15.72 11.42 9.10
N SER A 132 15.90 12.38 10.02
CA SER A 132 17.23 12.70 10.55
C SER A 132 17.87 11.54 11.32
N LYS A 133 17.04 10.64 11.86
CA LYS A 133 17.45 9.39 12.53
C LYS A 133 17.55 8.19 11.58
N SER A 134 17.42 8.39 10.27
CA SER A 134 17.49 7.33 9.24
C SER A 134 16.47 6.19 9.42
N LEU A 135 15.33 6.47 10.06
CA LEU A 135 14.21 5.53 10.20
C LEU A 135 13.19 5.67 9.06
N LEU A 136 13.18 6.82 8.39
CA LEU A 136 12.42 7.12 7.18
C LEU A 136 13.37 7.57 6.07
N SER A 137 13.06 7.17 4.84
CA SER A 137 13.64 7.74 3.64
C SER A 137 12.71 8.77 3.01
N VAL A 138 13.27 9.67 2.19
CA VAL A 138 12.55 10.72 1.48
C VAL A 138 12.93 10.69 0.01
N GLU A 139 11.92 10.63 -0.86
CA GLU A 139 12.05 10.78 -2.32
C GLU A 139 11.31 12.05 -2.76
N ILE A 140 12.00 12.94 -3.48
CA ILE A 140 11.39 14.16 -4.04
C ILE A 140 10.87 13.84 -5.44
N GLY A 141 9.55 13.66 -5.56
CA GLY A 141 8.84 13.41 -6.81
C GLY A 141 8.28 14.69 -7.43
N GLY A 142 9.17 15.55 -7.93
CA GLY A 142 8.77 16.87 -8.47
C GLY A 142 8.26 17.80 -7.36
N ALA A 143 6.99 18.16 -7.41
CA ALA A 143 6.35 19.02 -6.39
C ALA A 143 5.89 18.26 -5.13
N ILE A 144 5.90 16.92 -5.16
CA ILE A 144 5.41 16.08 -4.07
C ILE A 144 6.59 15.36 -3.41
N THR A 145 6.64 15.42 -2.08
CA THR A 145 7.60 14.67 -1.27
C THR A 145 6.98 13.37 -0.78
N TYR A 146 7.64 12.26 -1.07
CA TYR A 146 7.26 10.93 -0.62
C TYR A 146 8.18 10.48 0.51
N HIS A 147 7.58 9.89 1.53
CA HIS A 147 8.25 9.27 2.66
C HIS A 147 8.04 7.76 2.60
N ARG A 148 9.03 6.99 3.05
CA ARG A 148 8.92 5.54 3.16
C ARG A 148 9.59 5.05 4.43
N LEU A 149 8.94 4.14 5.14
CA LEU A 149 9.62 3.32 6.15
C LEU A 149 10.43 2.24 5.45
N HIS A 150 11.71 2.11 5.80
CA HIS A 150 12.52 0.97 5.36
C HIS A 150 11.83 -0.33 5.74
N GLU A 151 11.90 -1.36 4.89
CA GLU A 151 11.09 -2.58 5.09
C GLU A 151 11.35 -3.25 6.44
N THR A 152 12.61 -3.28 6.88
CA THR A 152 12.99 -3.79 8.22
C THR A 152 12.40 -2.97 9.35
N THR A 153 12.44 -1.64 9.23
CA THR A 153 11.84 -0.69 10.19
C THR A 153 10.32 -0.78 10.19
N ARG A 154 9.70 -0.98 9.02
CA ARG A 154 8.26 -1.16 8.86
C ARG A 154 7.78 -2.45 9.51
N ALA A 155 8.46 -3.57 9.28
CA ALA A 155 8.14 -4.84 9.92
C ALA A 155 8.20 -4.72 11.46
N TYR A 156 9.26 -4.08 11.99
CA TYR A 156 9.37 -3.79 13.41
C TYR A 156 8.24 -2.88 13.92
N ALA A 157 7.92 -1.80 13.19
CA ALA A 157 6.87 -0.88 13.57
C ALA A 157 5.48 -1.52 13.52
N LEU A 158 5.23 -2.48 12.61
CA LEU A 158 3.98 -3.26 12.56
C LEU A 158 3.82 -4.13 13.81
N GLU A 159 4.90 -4.77 14.27
CA GLU A 159 4.86 -5.51 15.54
C GLU A 159 4.52 -4.58 16.71
N LYS A 160 5.15 -3.40 16.76
CA LYS A 160 4.87 -2.39 17.80
C LYS A 160 3.45 -1.83 17.72
N LEU A 161 2.91 -1.66 16.52
CA LEU A 161 1.52 -1.24 16.29
C LEU A 161 0.52 -2.30 16.78
N ALA A 162 0.83 -3.58 16.56
CA ALA A 162 0.03 -4.68 17.08
C ALA A 162 0.12 -4.78 18.61
N GLU A 163 1.31 -4.60 19.20
CA GLU A 163 1.53 -4.59 20.65
C GLU A 163 0.80 -3.43 21.35
N SER A 164 0.66 -2.27 20.70
CA SER A 164 -0.04 -1.12 21.28
C SER A 164 -1.57 -1.20 21.14
N GLY A 165 -2.09 -2.08 20.29
CA GLY A 165 -3.52 -2.18 20.01
C GLY A 165 -4.08 -1.00 19.19
N GLU A 166 -3.22 -0.14 18.64
CA GLU A 166 -3.64 1.05 17.88
C GLU A 166 -4.04 0.70 16.43
N PHE A 167 -3.81 -0.53 15.96
CA PHE A 167 -4.13 -0.94 14.58
C PHE A 167 -5.59 -0.65 14.20
N GLU A 168 -6.53 -0.98 15.08
CA GLU A 168 -7.97 -0.77 14.87
C GLU A 168 -8.36 0.72 14.84
N GLN A 169 -7.50 1.64 15.28
CA GLN A 169 -7.73 3.08 15.19
C GLN A 169 -7.14 3.68 13.91
N VAL A 170 -6.06 3.08 13.39
CA VAL A 170 -5.28 3.63 12.28
C VAL A 170 -5.75 3.05 10.94
N ALA A 171 -6.06 1.76 10.89
CA ALA A 171 -6.46 1.08 9.66
C ALA A 171 -7.76 1.65 9.03
N PRO A 172 -8.82 2.01 9.80
CA PRO A 172 -9.99 2.67 9.22
C PRO A 172 -9.66 4.00 8.54
N ARG A 173 -8.81 4.81 9.19
CA ARG A 173 -8.40 6.12 8.66
C ARG A 173 -7.56 6.00 7.41
N HIS A 174 -6.65 5.01 7.37
CA HIS A 174 -5.89 4.67 6.17
C HIS A 174 -6.82 4.31 5.01
N ALA A 175 -7.79 3.42 5.25
CA ALA A 175 -8.72 3.01 4.21
C ALA A 175 -9.63 4.15 3.74
N GLU A 176 -10.14 4.99 4.64
CA GLU A 176 -10.95 6.17 4.29
C GLU A 176 -10.17 7.23 3.51
N TYR A 177 -8.90 7.46 3.88
CA TYR A 177 -8.01 8.37 3.16
C TYR A 177 -7.82 7.90 1.72
N TYR A 178 -7.49 6.62 1.52
CA TYR A 178 -7.27 6.08 0.18
C TYR A 178 -8.57 5.93 -0.62
N ARG A 179 -9.71 5.62 0.01
CA ARG A 179 -11.03 5.73 -0.65
C ARG A 179 -11.24 7.13 -1.22
N SER A 180 -11.09 8.15 -0.38
CA SER A 180 -11.30 9.55 -0.78
C SER A 180 -10.29 10.02 -1.83
N LEU A 181 -9.05 9.52 -1.78
CA LEU A 181 -8.01 9.82 -2.77
C LEU A 181 -8.37 9.24 -4.13
N PHE A 182 -8.84 8.00 -4.18
CA PHE A 182 -9.19 7.33 -5.44
C PHE A 182 -10.52 7.81 -6.03
N GLU A 183 -11.47 8.27 -5.22
CA GLU A 183 -12.65 8.99 -5.71
C GLU A 183 -12.27 10.28 -6.45
N ARG A 184 -11.24 11.00 -5.97
CA ARG A 184 -10.66 12.13 -6.72
C ARG A 184 -9.90 11.69 -7.96
N ALA A 185 -9.16 10.58 -7.86
CA ALA A 185 -8.41 10.04 -9.00
C ALA A 185 -9.35 9.66 -10.16
N GLU A 186 -10.53 9.10 -9.86
CA GLU A 186 -11.57 8.79 -10.83
C GLU A 186 -12.05 10.06 -11.56
N MET A 187 -12.35 11.14 -10.81
CA MET A 187 -12.76 12.43 -11.41
C MET A 187 -11.65 13.09 -12.25
N GLU A 188 -10.38 12.88 -11.90
CA GLU A 188 -9.24 13.42 -12.64
C GLU A 188 -8.91 12.62 -13.92
N LEU A 189 -9.49 11.43 -14.12
CA LEU A 189 -9.11 10.51 -15.19
C LEU A 189 -9.29 11.10 -16.59
N GLU A 190 -10.37 11.85 -16.81
CA GLU A 190 -10.67 12.49 -18.11
C GLU A 190 -9.88 13.78 -18.35
N THR A 191 -9.38 14.42 -17.29
CA THR A 191 -8.79 15.77 -17.36
C THR A 191 -7.28 15.77 -17.25
N VAL A 192 -6.68 14.73 -16.67
CA VAL A 192 -5.24 14.60 -16.48
C VAL A 192 -4.67 13.61 -17.50
N PRO A 193 -3.61 13.96 -18.25
CA PRO A 193 -2.98 13.04 -19.17
C PRO A 193 -2.54 11.74 -18.48
N THR A 194 -2.82 10.59 -19.11
CA THR A 194 -2.58 9.26 -18.54
C THR A 194 -1.19 9.06 -17.92
N PRO A 195 -0.07 9.51 -18.54
CA PRO A 195 1.25 9.38 -17.92
C PRO A 195 1.40 10.16 -16.60
N ALA A 196 0.81 11.36 -16.52
CA ALA A 196 0.84 12.17 -15.30
C ALA A 196 -0.07 11.58 -14.22
N TRP A 197 -1.23 11.06 -14.61
CA TRP A 197 -2.14 10.34 -13.71
C TRP A 197 -1.45 9.10 -13.13
N LEU A 198 -0.82 8.27 -13.95
CA LEU A 198 -0.07 7.08 -13.51
C LEU A 198 1.14 7.43 -12.64
N ALA A 199 1.85 8.52 -12.93
CA ALA A 199 2.95 8.97 -12.08
C ALA A 199 2.49 9.33 -10.66
N ARG A 200 1.25 9.84 -10.52
CA ARG A 200 0.65 10.23 -9.24
C ARG A 200 0.03 9.05 -8.50
N TYR A 201 -0.82 8.27 -9.17
CA TYR A 201 -1.64 7.23 -8.53
C TYR A 201 -1.04 5.82 -8.63
N GLY A 202 -0.17 5.57 -9.61
CA GLY A 202 0.54 4.30 -9.81
C GLY A 202 1.30 3.82 -8.57
N ARG A 203 1.99 4.75 -7.90
CA ARG A 203 2.77 4.47 -6.67
C ARG A 203 1.90 4.07 -5.48
N GLN A 204 0.59 4.34 -5.53
CA GLN A 204 -0.34 4.09 -4.44
C GLN A 204 -0.96 2.69 -4.49
N LEU A 205 -0.63 1.84 -5.46
CA LEU A 205 -1.20 0.49 -5.59
C LEU A 205 -1.00 -0.37 -4.33
N GLY A 206 0.17 -0.28 -3.68
CA GLY A 206 0.43 -0.98 -2.41
C GLY A 206 -0.52 -0.55 -1.30
N GLN A 207 -0.88 0.73 -1.29
CA GLN A 207 -1.78 1.33 -0.30
C GLN A 207 -3.23 0.92 -0.56
N VAL A 208 -3.65 0.87 -1.83
CA VAL A 208 -4.96 0.34 -2.22
C VAL A 208 -5.10 -1.11 -1.76
N ARG A 209 -4.09 -1.95 -2.03
CA ARG A 209 -4.10 -3.36 -1.60
C ARG A 209 -4.23 -3.47 -0.08
N ALA A 210 -3.40 -2.75 0.68
CA ALA A 210 -3.44 -2.76 2.14
C ALA A 210 -4.80 -2.29 2.70
N ALA A 211 -5.36 -1.21 2.16
CA ALA A 211 -6.67 -0.69 2.54
C ALA A 211 -7.80 -1.71 2.26
N LEU A 212 -7.76 -2.38 1.10
CA LEU A 212 -8.75 -3.40 0.74
C LEU A 212 -8.60 -4.66 1.59
N ASP A 213 -7.38 -5.07 1.91
CA ASP A 213 -7.11 -6.23 2.76
C ASP A 213 -7.67 -6.00 4.17
N TRP A 214 -7.53 -4.79 4.73
CA TRP A 214 -8.20 -4.40 5.97
C TRP A 214 -9.73 -4.33 5.79
N ALA A 215 -10.22 -3.63 4.77
CA ALA A 215 -11.66 -3.37 4.59
C ALA A 215 -12.48 -4.66 4.42
N PHE A 216 -11.90 -5.70 3.82
CA PHE A 216 -12.54 -7.02 3.66
C PHE A 216 -12.13 -8.04 4.74
N SER A 217 -11.42 -7.61 5.77
CA SER A 217 -11.11 -8.43 6.95
C SER A 217 -12.33 -8.54 7.89
N PRO A 218 -12.30 -9.45 8.89
CA PRO A 218 -13.40 -9.59 9.85
C PRO A 218 -13.72 -8.34 10.68
N THR A 219 -12.73 -7.46 10.91
CA THR A 219 -12.90 -6.19 11.63
C THR A 219 -13.00 -4.97 10.70
N GLY A 220 -13.00 -5.21 9.39
CA GLY A 220 -13.01 -4.17 8.36
C GLY A 220 -14.38 -3.59 8.05
N ALA A 221 -14.38 -2.50 7.28
CA ALA A 221 -15.57 -1.87 6.73
C ALA A 221 -15.76 -2.20 5.25
N ALA A 222 -16.61 -3.20 4.96
CA ALA A 222 -16.84 -3.68 3.60
C ALA A 222 -17.32 -2.58 2.63
N GLU A 223 -18.11 -1.61 3.11
CA GLU A 223 -18.59 -0.47 2.31
C GLU A 223 -17.44 0.39 1.78
N VAL A 224 -16.44 0.68 2.64
CA VAL A 224 -15.22 1.39 2.25
C VAL A 224 -14.44 0.58 1.21
N GLY A 225 -14.34 -0.74 1.42
CA GLY A 225 -13.66 -1.65 0.49
C GLY A 225 -14.31 -1.69 -0.90
N VAL A 226 -15.65 -1.69 -0.95
CA VAL A 226 -16.41 -1.67 -2.21
C VAL A 226 -16.20 -0.35 -2.94
N ALA A 227 -16.36 0.79 -2.25
CA ALA A 227 -16.15 2.11 -2.85
C ALA A 227 -14.72 2.28 -3.38
N LEU A 228 -13.72 1.90 -2.59
CA LEU A 228 -12.32 1.96 -3.01
C LEU A 228 -12.03 1.03 -4.19
N THR A 229 -12.57 -0.20 -4.19
CA THR A 229 -12.38 -1.14 -5.30
C THR A 229 -12.90 -0.53 -6.61
N VAL A 230 -14.09 0.05 -6.58
CA VAL A 230 -14.69 0.70 -7.75
C VAL A 230 -13.82 1.86 -8.24
N ALA A 231 -13.44 2.76 -7.35
CA ALA A 231 -12.64 3.94 -7.69
C ALA A 231 -11.22 3.58 -8.18
N ALA A 232 -10.69 2.42 -7.79
CA ALA A 232 -9.37 1.94 -8.20
C ALA A 232 -9.36 1.13 -9.50
N VAL A 233 -10.52 0.83 -10.12
CA VAL A 233 -10.58 0.10 -11.41
C VAL A 233 -9.68 0.69 -12.49
N PRO A 234 -9.70 2.02 -12.74
CA PRO A 234 -8.83 2.63 -13.75
C PRO A 234 -7.34 2.37 -13.50
N LEU A 235 -6.91 2.33 -12.23
CA LEU A 235 -5.53 2.05 -11.87
C LEU A 235 -5.09 0.67 -12.35
N TRP A 236 -5.87 -0.38 -12.05
CA TRP A 236 -5.51 -1.74 -12.48
C TRP A 236 -5.58 -1.89 -14.00
N VAL A 237 -6.55 -1.26 -14.66
CA VAL A 237 -6.67 -1.30 -16.13
C VAL A 237 -5.45 -0.66 -16.79
N LEU A 238 -5.07 0.55 -16.37
CA LEU A 238 -3.91 1.26 -16.91
C LEU A 238 -2.58 0.57 -16.59
N LEU A 239 -2.49 -0.16 -15.48
CA LEU A 239 -1.33 -1.00 -15.14
C LEU A 239 -1.41 -2.42 -15.72
N SER A 240 -2.45 -2.74 -16.51
CA SER A 240 -2.69 -4.07 -17.10
C SER A 240 -2.79 -5.22 -16.07
N LEU A 241 -3.22 -4.92 -14.85
CA LEU A 241 -3.40 -5.88 -13.74
C LEU A 241 -4.81 -6.48 -13.72
N MET A 242 -5.24 -7.07 -14.85
CA MET A 242 -6.63 -7.48 -15.06
C MET A 242 -7.09 -8.60 -14.13
N GLU A 243 -6.24 -9.58 -13.83
CA GLU A 243 -6.57 -10.67 -12.89
C GLU A 243 -6.80 -10.16 -11.47
N GLU A 244 -5.98 -9.20 -11.02
CA GLU A 244 -6.17 -8.58 -9.71
C GLU A 244 -7.45 -7.75 -9.67
N CYS A 245 -7.71 -6.95 -10.70
CA CYS A 245 -8.94 -6.17 -10.84
C CYS A 245 -10.17 -7.09 -10.74
N ARG A 246 -10.18 -8.18 -11.51
CA ARG A 246 -11.25 -9.18 -11.50
C ARG A 246 -11.46 -9.77 -10.11
N GLY A 247 -10.38 -10.23 -9.46
CA GLY A 247 -10.46 -10.81 -8.11
C GLY A 247 -10.98 -9.82 -7.06
N ARG A 248 -10.56 -8.55 -7.12
CA ARG A 248 -11.03 -7.50 -6.20
C ARG A 248 -12.50 -7.15 -6.44
N LEU A 249 -12.93 -7.06 -7.71
CA LEU A 249 -14.34 -6.85 -8.06
C LEU A 249 -15.24 -8.02 -7.62
N GLU A 250 -14.81 -9.27 -7.85
CA GLU A 250 -15.54 -10.47 -7.38
C GLU A 250 -15.69 -10.47 -5.86
N ARG A 251 -14.63 -10.08 -5.13
CA ARG A 251 -14.67 -9.94 -3.68
C ARG A 251 -15.66 -8.86 -3.24
N ALA A 252 -15.67 -7.70 -3.89
CA ALA A 252 -16.60 -6.61 -3.60
C ALA A 252 -18.07 -7.00 -3.89
N LEU A 253 -18.33 -7.73 -4.98
CA LEU A 253 -19.67 -8.21 -5.36
C LEU A 253 -20.21 -9.33 -4.46
N SER A 254 -19.32 -10.03 -3.76
CA SER A 254 -19.66 -11.07 -2.79
C SER A 254 -20.17 -10.49 -1.46
N GLY A 255 -20.11 -9.16 -1.27
CA GLY A 255 -20.66 -8.45 -0.12
C GLY A 255 -22.20 -8.29 -0.12
N PRO A 256 -22.75 -7.54 0.85
CA PRO A 256 -24.18 -7.24 0.96
C PRO A 256 -24.78 -6.63 -0.32
N VAL A 257 -26.10 -6.71 -0.48
CA VAL A 257 -26.78 -6.32 -1.73
C VAL A 257 -26.61 -4.82 -2.05
N GLU A 258 -26.48 -3.94 -1.05
CA GLU A 258 -26.19 -2.52 -1.29
C GLU A 258 -24.85 -2.29 -2.02
N SER A 259 -23.85 -3.15 -1.76
CA SER A 259 -22.55 -3.11 -2.43
C SER A 259 -22.65 -3.37 -3.93
N ARG A 260 -23.63 -4.18 -4.37
CA ARG A 260 -23.83 -4.51 -5.79
C ARG A 260 -24.38 -3.35 -6.60
N ALA A 261 -25.23 -2.51 -6.00
CA ALA A 261 -25.78 -1.33 -6.68
C ALA A 261 -24.70 -0.27 -6.95
N ILE A 262 -23.75 -0.09 -6.04
CA ILE A 262 -22.62 0.84 -6.18
C ILE A 262 -21.67 0.36 -7.29
N VAL A 263 -21.32 -0.94 -7.29
CA VAL A 263 -20.46 -1.53 -8.32
C VAL A 263 -21.12 -1.45 -9.70
N CYS A 264 -22.39 -1.84 -9.83
CA CYS A 264 -23.12 -1.75 -11.10
C CYS A 264 -23.30 -0.31 -11.57
N GLY A 265 -23.56 0.65 -10.67
CA GLY A 265 -23.72 2.06 -11.03
C GLY A 265 -22.44 2.70 -11.56
N ALA A 266 -21.28 2.35 -10.99
CA ALA A 266 -20.00 2.81 -11.50
C ALA A 266 -19.55 2.09 -12.77
N TRP A 267 -19.80 0.78 -12.87
CA TRP A 267 -19.58 0.01 -14.10
C TRP A 267 -20.39 0.56 -15.29
N LEU A 268 -21.65 0.96 -15.07
CA LEU A 268 -22.51 1.53 -16.10
C LEU A 268 -22.07 2.95 -16.54
N ARG A 269 -21.44 3.73 -15.64
CA ARG A 269 -20.83 5.01 -16.01
C ARG A 269 -19.57 4.81 -16.86
N GLY A 270 -18.70 3.86 -16.50
CA GLY A 270 -17.51 3.52 -17.29
C GLY A 270 -17.80 2.89 -18.67
N LEU A 271 -18.95 2.23 -18.84
CA LEU A 271 -19.36 1.62 -20.12
C LEU A 271 -19.79 2.62 -21.20
N SER A 272 -19.99 3.90 -20.87
CA SER A 272 -20.42 4.88 -21.88
C SER A 272 -19.26 5.46 -22.68
N ASP A 273 -18.03 5.43 -22.16
CA ASP A 273 -16.88 6.13 -22.77
C ASP A 273 -15.75 5.23 -23.28
N GLU A 274 -15.52 4.03 -22.76
CA GLU A 274 -14.46 3.16 -23.28
C GLU A 274 -14.95 1.72 -23.54
N GLY A 275 -14.91 1.32 -24.82
CA GLY A 275 -15.27 0.00 -25.33
C GLY A 275 -14.31 -1.12 -24.91
N LEU A 276 -14.04 -1.27 -23.61
CA LEU A 276 -13.15 -2.28 -23.05
C LEU A 276 -13.94 -3.40 -22.36
N LEU A 277 -14.52 -4.30 -23.16
CA LEU A 277 -15.10 -5.56 -22.65
C LEU A 277 -14.21 -6.77 -23.02
N PRO A 278 -13.71 -7.53 -22.03
CA PRO A 278 -13.36 -8.94 -22.22
C PRO A 278 -14.64 -9.75 -22.49
N ARG A 279 -14.61 -10.63 -23.50
CA ARG A 279 -15.78 -11.32 -24.08
C ARG A 279 -16.52 -12.33 -23.18
N ASP A 280 -16.05 -12.62 -21.96
CA ASP A 280 -16.55 -13.76 -21.17
C ASP A 280 -17.19 -13.42 -19.80
N VAL A 281 -17.63 -12.17 -19.57
CA VAL A 281 -18.45 -11.81 -18.38
C VAL A 281 -19.90 -12.31 -18.44
N SER A 282 -20.30 -12.94 -19.56
CA SER A 282 -21.61 -13.58 -19.74
C SER A 282 -21.92 -14.72 -18.75
N ARG A 283 -20.98 -15.07 -17.87
CA ARG A 283 -21.13 -16.08 -16.81
C ARG A 283 -21.26 -15.53 -15.39
N VAL A 284 -21.16 -14.22 -15.17
CA VAL A 284 -21.56 -13.58 -13.90
C VAL A 284 -23.07 -13.40 -13.91
N ASP A 285 -23.70 -14.54 -13.63
CA ASP A 285 -25.10 -14.89 -13.40
C ASP A 285 -26.21 -13.84 -13.70
N ASN A 286 -27.20 -14.35 -14.44
CA ASN A 286 -28.40 -13.74 -15.01
C ASN A 286 -29.43 -13.28 -13.95
N ARG A 287 -29.00 -12.93 -12.73
CA ARG A 287 -29.87 -12.57 -11.59
C ARG A 287 -30.09 -11.07 -11.43
N ALA A 288 -29.30 -10.22 -12.08
CA ALA A 288 -29.58 -8.78 -12.17
C ALA A 288 -30.80 -8.49 -13.07
N SER A 289 -31.12 -9.41 -13.99
CA SER A 289 -32.25 -9.35 -14.92
C SER A 289 -33.62 -9.41 -14.22
N ASP A 290 -33.68 -9.90 -12.97
CA ASP A 290 -34.93 -10.04 -12.20
C ASP A 290 -35.23 -8.85 -11.27
N CYS A 291 -34.24 -7.99 -10.98
CA CYS A 291 -34.51 -6.72 -10.27
C CYS A 291 -35.20 -5.67 -11.17
N GLY A 292 -35.22 -5.89 -12.49
CA GLY A 292 -35.87 -4.99 -13.46
C GLY A 292 -37.37 -5.23 -13.67
N LYS A 293 -37.96 -6.31 -13.10
CA LYS A 293 -39.35 -6.72 -13.40
C LYS A 293 -40.37 -6.52 -12.27
N SER A 294 -39.96 -6.07 -11.08
CA SER A 294 -40.91 -5.75 -9.99
C SER A 294 -41.40 -4.30 -9.97
N ARG A 295 -41.66 -3.68 -11.14
CA ARG A 295 -42.54 -2.50 -11.19
C ARG A 295 -44.01 -2.94 -11.24
N ARG A 296 -44.53 -3.40 -10.10
CA ARG A 296 -45.96 -3.35 -9.76
C ARG A 296 -46.12 -3.07 -8.27
N CYS A 297 -46.10 -1.78 -7.93
CA CYS A 297 -46.94 -1.26 -6.85
C CYS A 297 -47.54 0.04 -7.40
N GLY A 298 -48.86 0.04 -7.49
CA GLY A 298 -49.62 0.98 -8.29
C GLY A 298 -49.79 2.34 -7.63
N LEU A 299 -49.70 3.37 -8.47
CA LEU A 299 -50.41 4.62 -8.31
C LEU A 299 -51.03 4.93 -9.68
N SER A 300 -52.36 4.78 -9.75
CA SER A 300 -53.16 5.18 -10.92
C SER A 300 -53.16 6.70 -11.06
N PRO A 301 -53.09 7.26 -12.28
CA PRO A 301 -53.35 8.67 -12.54
C PRO A 301 -54.87 8.91 -12.69
N ALA A 302 -55.30 10.14 -12.39
CA ALA A 302 -56.67 10.69 -12.45
C ALA A 302 -57.64 10.13 -11.39
N SER A 303 -58.21 10.91 -10.47
CA SER A 303 -58.94 12.16 -10.70
C SER A 303 -59.40 12.76 -9.36
N ALA A 304 -59.19 14.06 -9.16
CA ALA A 304 -60.05 14.91 -8.30
C ALA A 304 -59.71 16.39 -8.58
N LEU A 305 -60.53 16.99 -9.46
CA LEU A 305 -60.75 18.43 -9.54
C LEU A 305 -61.31 18.95 -8.20
N GLY A 306 -60.97 20.20 -7.85
CA GLY A 306 -61.91 21.09 -7.16
C GLY A 306 -61.35 22.02 -6.08
N LEU A 307 -61.48 23.33 -6.36
CA LEU A 307 -61.55 24.50 -5.43
C LEU A 307 -60.20 25.00 -4.91
N VAL A 308 -59.76 26.26 -5.10
CA VAL A 308 -60.35 27.55 -5.54
C VAL A 308 -59.33 28.31 -6.37
#